data_AF-A0A7H8NK85-F1
#
_entry.id   AF-A0A7H8NK85-F1
#
_cell.length_a   1.000
_cell.length_b   1.000
_cell.length_c   1.000
_cell.angle_alpha   90.00
_cell.angle_beta   90.00
_cell.angle_gamma   90.00
#
_symmetry.space_group_name_H-M   'P 1'
#
loop_
_entity.id
_entity.type
_entity.pdbx_description
1 polymer ?
#
loop_
_entity_poly.entity_id
_entity_poly.type
_entity_poly.pdbx_seq_one_letter_code
_entity_poly.pdbx_strand_id
1 'polypeptide(L)'
;MALGDSLTAGVGDPAPGGGWRGWAALLAGALVPGDAPDRATEPVGGCAGVAGADPDPARSGDPAGGPYVGVGGRLDGRARRVEFVNLARSGALVAEMVEAQLPAARRSRPELASVVVGGNDTLRAAFDIGQLARTLDLAMRGLRADGAILLTACLPDPGRALGLPRPLAAPLTRRMRALNTVVHVLARRYGAVHVHLAGCAWVTDRAARGVDRLHPSELGHRLLAREFHVALGRRGARLGPAPSVEPDGPPPTFADGTWWLATRGTRWVFDRCRDLLPDLVRQAALESGHHLTGTAHLLDARARAATRGALTATRGAPARALGAGSAA
;
A
#
# COMPACT_ATOMS: atom_id res chain seq x y z
N MET A 1 12.86 -3.30 5.59
CA MET A 1 12.67 -3.48 4.13
C MET A 1 11.24 -3.16 3.76
N ALA A 2 11.01 -2.44 2.67
CA ALA A 2 9.67 -2.15 2.19
C ALA A 2 9.40 -2.78 0.83
N LEU A 3 8.38 -3.63 0.72
CA LEU A 3 7.97 -4.29 -0.51
C LEU A 3 6.53 -3.89 -0.86
N GLY A 4 6.29 -3.66 -2.14
CA GLY A 4 4.96 -3.38 -2.62
C GLY A 4 4.89 -2.60 -3.92
N ASP A 5 3.79 -1.88 -4.06
CA ASP A 5 3.50 -1.05 -5.22
C ASP A 5 3.77 0.45 -4.99
N SER A 6 3.10 1.31 -5.75
CA SER A 6 3.22 2.77 -5.68
C SER A 6 2.92 3.36 -4.31
N LEU A 7 2.02 2.76 -3.52
CA LEU A 7 1.74 3.21 -2.15
C LEU A 7 3.00 3.06 -1.28
N THR A 8 3.67 1.91 -1.37
CA THR A 8 4.90 1.66 -0.60
C THR A 8 6.11 2.37 -1.21
N ALA A 9 6.12 2.58 -2.52
CA ALA A 9 7.14 3.38 -3.20
C ALA A 9 7.10 4.86 -2.77
N GLY A 10 6.00 5.33 -2.18
CA GLY A 10 5.88 6.70 -1.67
C GLY A 10 5.31 7.70 -2.68
N VAL A 11 4.67 7.23 -3.76
CA VAL A 11 4.09 8.12 -4.78
C VAL A 11 3.16 9.12 -4.10
N GLY A 12 3.40 10.41 -4.34
CA GLY A 12 2.68 11.53 -3.73
C GLY A 12 3.39 12.23 -2.57
N ASP A 13 4.56 11.74 -2.13
CA ASP A 13 5.43 12.34 -1.11
C ASP A 13 6.86 12.57 -1.64
N PRO A 14 7.12 13.67 -2.37
CA PRO A 14 8.39 13.90 -3.03
C PRO A 14 9.53 14.10 -2.02
N ALA A 15 10.69 13.47 -2.26
CA ALA A 15 11.85 13.60 -1.38
C ALA A 15 12.76 14.78 -1.80
N PRO A 16 13.42 15.48 -0.84
CA PRO A 16 14.47 16.44 -1.17
C PRO A 16 15.63 15.73 -1.87
N GLY A 17 15.88 16.06 -3.14
CA GLY A 17 16.88 15.40 -3.98
C GLY A 17 16.35 14.32 -4.92
N GLY A 18 15.02 14.23 -5.09
CA GLY A 18 14.40 13.41 -6.12
C GLY A 18 13.74 12.13 -5.62
N GLY A 19 12.85 11.60 -6.44
CA GLY A 19 12.10 10.38 -6.12
C GLY A 19 11.04 10.60 -5.04
N TRP A 20 10.75 9.53 -4.30
CA TRP A 20 9.63 9.45 -3.36
C TRP A 20 10.11 8.99 -1.99
N ARG A 21 9.69 9.67 -0.92
CA ARG A 21 10.00 9.33 0.47
C ARG A 21 9.02 8.27 0.99
N GLY A 22 7.74 8.64 1.15
CA GLY A 22 6.65 7.74 1.51
C GLY A 22 6.60 7.31 2.96
N TRP A 23 5.49 6.66 3.33
CA TRP A 23 5.19 6.23 4.70
C TRP A 23 6.26 5.31 5.32
N ALA A 24 6.87 4.45 4.52
CA ALA A 24 7.81 3.44 5.02
C ALA A 24 9.13 4.07 5.47
N ALA A 25 9.60 5.10 4.77
CA ALA A 25 10.77 5.88 5.17
C ALA A 25 10.48 6.73 6.41
N LEU A 26 9.31 7.37 6.46
CA LEU A 26 8.84 8.14 7.62
C LEU A 26 8.72 7.27 8.88
N LEU A 27 8.16 6.07 8.74
CA LEU A 27 8.08 5.10 9.83
C LEU A 27 9.48 4.65 10.28
N ALA A 28 10.40 4.38 9.35
CA ALA A 28 11.75 3.96 9.68
C ALA A 28 12.49 4.99 10.55
N GLY A 29 12.27 6.29 10.31
CA GLY A 29 12.78 7.35 11.17
C GLY A 29 12.27 7.28 12.61
N ALA A 30 11.02 6.83 12.81
CA ALA A 30 10.40 6.66 14.12
C ALA A 30 10.73 5.32 14.82
N LEU A 31 11.47 4.42 14.16
CA LEU A 31 11.93 3.16 14.76
C LEU A 31 13.21 3.34 15.60
N VAL A 32 13.91 4.47 15.46
CA VAL A 32 15.08 4.80 16.27
C VAL A 32 14.60 5.25 17.66
N PRO A 33 14.92 4.53 18.76
CA PRO A 33 14.53 4.97 20.09
C PRO A 33 15.15 6.34 20.39
N GLY A 34 14.33 7.32 20.74
CA GLY A 34 14.79 8.61 21.26
C GLY A 34 14.85 8.59 22.78
N ASP A 35 15.76 9.35 23.37
CA ASP A 35 15.79 9.62 24.81
C ASP A 35 14.74 10.70 25.14
N ALA A 36 13.45 10.36 25.32
CA ALA A 36 12.47 11.29 25.90
C ALA A 36 11.20 10.59 26.43
N PRO A 37 10.53 11.18 27.45
CA PRO A 37 9.64 10.47 28.33
C PRO A 37 8.24 10.24 27.74
N ASP A 38 7.63 9.19 28.26
CA ASP A 38 6.29 8.68 27.97
C ASP A 38 5.23 9.79 28.05
N ARG A 39 4.78 10.30 26.90
CA ARG A 39 3.48 10.97 26.78
C ARG A 39 2.61 10.07 25.95
N ALA A 40 1.65 9.42 26.61
CA ALA A 40 0.60 8.65 25.97
C ALA A 40 -0.04 9.48 24.83
N THR A 41 0.20 9.08 23.59
CA THR A 41 -0.46 9.66 22.42
C THR A 41 -1.85 9.04 22.29
N GLU A 42 -2.86 9.87 22.53
CA GLU A 42 -4.27 9.62 22.19
C GLU A 42 -4.43 9.22 20.70
N PRO A 43 -5.42 8.36 20.37
CA PRO A 43 -5.77 8.10 18.98
C PRO A 43 -6.21 9.39 18.28
N VAL A 44 -5.76 9.61 17.04
CA VAL A 44 -6.19 10.78 16.25
C VAL A 44 -7.66 10.57 15.87
N GLY A 45 -8.55 11.28 16.57
CA GLY A 45 -9.96 11.42 16.23
C GLY A 45 -10.40 12.88 16.39
N GLY A 46 -10.66 13.57 15.27
CA GLY A 46 -11.54 14.74 15.23
C GLY A 46 -10.91 16.11 14.93
N CYS A 47 -11.20 16.60 13.71
CA CYS A 47 -11.41 17.99 13.25
C CYS A 47 -10.99 19.19 14.13
N ALA A 48 -10.01 19.97 13.68
CA ALA A 48 -10.07 21.45 13.64
C ALA A 48 -8.93 21.98 12.76
N GLY A 49 -9.26 22.82 11.77
CA GLY A 49 -8.36 23.25 10.70
C GLY A 49 -7.64 24.58 10.94
N VAL A 50 -6.78 24.93 9.97
CA VAL A 50 -6.21 26.26 9.65
C VAL A 50 -5.51 26.09 8.27
N ALA A 51 -5.89 26.79 7.19
CA ALA A 51 -5.51 28.16 6.78
C ALA A 51 -4.00 28.41 6.94
N GLY A 52 -3.15 28.64 5.93
CA GLY A 52 -3.27 29.05 4.53
C GLY A 52 -2.15 30.06 4.27
N ALA A 53 -1.20 29.80 3.36
CA ALA A 53 -0.28 30.79 2.80
C ALA A 53 0.46 30.24 1.57
N ASP A 54 0.52 31.06 0.52
CA ASP A 54 1.24 30.90 -0.76
C ASP A 54 2.77 30.90 -0.56
N PRO A 55 3.61 30.23 -1.39
CA PRO A 55 4.15 30.98 -2.55
C PRO A 55 4.64 30.18 -3.79
N ASP A 56 4.62 30.90 -4.93
CA ASP A 56 5.62 31.11 -6.01
C ASP A 56 6.44 29.91 -6.60
N PRO A 57 6.37 29.63 -7.93
CA PRO A 57 6.91 28.42 -8.52
C PRO A 57 8.28 28.62 -9.16
N ALA A 58 9.28 27.84 -8.75
CA ALA A 58 10.50 27.69 -9.55
C ALA A 58 11.11 26.27 -9.49
N ARG A 59 10.93 25.59 -10.62
CA ARG A 59 11.84 24.64 -11.28
C ARG A 59 12.01 23.26 -10.65
N SER A 60 11.10 22.38 -11.07
CA SER A 60 11.30 20.93 -11.06
C SER A 60 12.03 20.48 -12.33
N GLY A 61 13.08 19.71 -12.13
CA GLY A 61 13.61 18.77 -13.09
C GLY A 61 14.24 17.64 -12.28
N ASP A 62 13.67 16.43 -12.33
CA ASP A 62 14.29 15.24 -11.74
C ASP A 62 13.69 13.92 -12.25
N PRO A 63 14.39 12.76 -12.12
CA PRO A 63 14.60 11.82 -13.20
C PRO A 63 13.93 10.48 -12.82
N ALA A 64 14.17 9.43 -13.59
CA ALA A 64 13.69 8.09 -13.30
C ALA A 64 14.17 7.61 -11.89
N GLY A 65 13.20 7.33 -11.01
CA GLY A 65 13.43 6.99 -9.60
C GLY A 65 14.18 5.68 -9.37
N GLY A 66 15.36 5.78 -8.77
CA GLY A 66 16.07 4.68 -8.10
C GLY A 66 15.54 4.43 -6.67
N PRO A 67 16.02 3.39 -5.99
CA PRO A 67 15.62 3.09 -4.61
C PRO A 67 16.07 4.21 -3.66
N TYR A 68 15.12 4.78 -2.89
CA TYR A 68 15.43 5.68 -1.79
C TYR A 68 16.09 4.87 -0.66
N VAL A 69 17.35 5.19 -0.35
CA VAL A 69 18.09 4.66 0.81
C VAL A 69 18.20 5.78 1.83
N GLY A 70 17.39 5.69 2.88
CA GLY A 70 17.42 6.62 4.00
C GLY A 70 18.23 6.05 5.17
N VAL A 71 19.16 6.83 5.71
CA VAL A 71 19.94 6.45 6.91
C VAL A 71 19.46 7.30 8.08
N GLY A 72 18.86 6.69 9.10
CA GLY A 72 18.47 7.38 10.34
C GLY A 72 19.67 7.88 11.14
N GLY A 73 19.56 9.07 11.74
CA GLY A 73 20.65 9.86 12.33
C GLY A 73 21.43 9.21 13.48
N ARG A 74 22.64 9.76 13.73
CA ARG A 74 23.65 9.31 14.71
C ARG A 74 23.61 10.19 15.96
N LEU A 75 23.55 9.60 17.15
CA LEU A 75 23.95 10.22 18.42
C LEU A 75 24.79 9.19 19.22
N ASP A 76 25.67 9.67 20.09
CA ASP A 76 26.84 8.96 20.58
C ASP A 76 26.63 7.60 21.29
N GLY A 77 27.65 6.74 21.18
CA GLY A 77 27.97 5.65 22.11
C GLY A 77 27.18 4.35 22.02
N ARG A 78 25.85 4.38 21.84
CA ARG A 78 24.99 3.16 21.77
C ARG A 78 23.79 3.26 20.83
N ALA A 79 23.83 4.15 19.83
CA ALA A 79 22.70 4.34 18.91
C ALA A 79 22.43 3.09 18.03
N ARG A 80 21.23 2.52 18.17
CA ARG A 80 20.66 1.60 17.19
C ARG A 80 20.41 2.38 15.89
N ARG A 81 21.17 2.04 14.84
CA ARG A 81 20.93 2.58 13.49
C ARG A 81 19.85 1.75 12.81
N VAL A 82 18.82 2.41 12.30
CA VAL A 82 17.82 1.77 11.44
C VAL A 82 18.29 1.89 9.99
N GLU A 83 18.52 0.75 9.35
CA GLU A 83 18.77 0.69 7.91
C GLU A 83 17.45 0.50 7.16
N PHE A 84 17.13 1.43 6.26
CA PHE A 84 15.92 1.39 5.47
C PHE A 84 16.25 1.21 3.99
N VAL A 85 15.57 0.25 3.37
CA VAL A 85 15.64 -0.01 1.93
C VAL A 85 14.23 -0.17 1.40
N ASN A 86 13.89 0.66 0.40
CA ASN A 86 12.65 0.56 -0.33
C ASN A 86 12.86 -0.23 -1.63
N LEU A 87 12.21 -1.40 -1.72
CA LEU A 87 12.20 -2.26 -2.91
C LEU A 87 10.91 -2.11 -3.72
N ALA A 88 9.95 -1.33 -3.22
CA ALA A 88 8.66 -1.17 -3.86
C ALA A 88 8.76 -0.46 -5.21
N ARG A 89 7.88 -0.85 -6.13
CA ARG A 89 7.87 -0.33 -7.51
C ARG A 89 6.48 0.13 -7.87
N SER A 90 6.37 1.35 -8.39
CA SER A 90 5.09 1.88 -8.86
C SER A 90 4.48 0.97 -9.93
N GLY A 91 3.20 0.65 -9.78
CA GLY A 91 2.45 -0.21 -10.70
C GLY A 91 2.66 -1.72 -10.51
N ALA A 92 3.50 -2.15 -9.56
CA ALA A 92 3.78 -3.56 -9.33
C ALA A 92 2.52 -4.37 -8.99
N LEU A 93 2.42 -5.55 -9.57
CA LEU A 93 1.48 -6.62 -9.21
C LEU A 93 2.08 -7.52 -8.12
N VAL A 94 1.24 -8.32 -7.47
CA VAL A 94 1.70 -9.25 -6.43
C VAL A 94 2.73 -10.25 -6.97
N ALA A 95 2.51 -10.78 -8.19
CA ALA A 95 3.44 -11.71 -8.85
C ALA A 95 4.81 -11.06 -9.10
N GLU A 96 4.82 -9.84 -9.66
CA GLU A 96 6.05 -9.09 -9.93
C GLU A 96 6.80 -8.73 -8.63
N MET A 97 6.09 -8.44 -7.55
CA MET A 97 6.70 -8.22 -6.22
C MET A 97 7.42 -9.49 -5.75
N VAL A 98 6.81 -10.67 -5.89
CA VAL A 98 7.43 -11.95 -5.52
C VAL A 98 8.63 -12.28 -6.40
N GLU A 99 8.59 -11.97 -7.68
CA GLU A 99 9.69 -12.25 -8.61
C GLU A 99 10.86 -11.27 -8.43
N ALA A 100 10.58 -9.97 -8.32
CA ALA A 100 11.60 -8.94 -8.38
C ALA A 100 12.04 -8.40 -7.01
N GLN A 101 11.14 -8.34 -6.02
CA GLN A 101 11.41 -7.67 -4.73
C GLN A 101 11.70 -8.67 -3.61
N LEU A 102 10.90 -9.75 -3.52
CA LEU A 102 11.01 -10.74 -2.46
C LEU A 102 12.40 -11.40 -2.35
N PRO A 103 13.11 -11.78 -3.44
CA PRO A 103 14.42 -12.42 -3.30
C PRO A 103 15.45 -11.51 -2.64
N ALA A 104 15.44 -10.21 -2.95
CA ALA A 104 16.33 -9.22 -2.34
C ALA A 104 16.01 -9.00 -0.85
N ALA A 105 14.72 -8.91 -0.51
CA ALA A 105 14.29 -8.80 0.89
C ALA A 105 14.68 -10.04 1.70
N ARG A 106 14.51 -11.25 1.17
CA ARG A 106 14.87 -12.48 1.91
C ARG A 106 16.38 -12.62 2.11
N ARG A 107 17.21 -12.22 1.14
CA ARG A 107 18.68 -12.23 1.29
C ARG A 107 19.18 -11.31 2.40
N SER A 108 18.50 -10.19 2.63
CA SER A 108 18.89 -9.23 3.68
C SER A 108 18.34 -9.58 5.08
N ARG A 109 17.46 -10.58 5.19
CA ARG A 109 16.84 -11.06 6.45
C ARG A 109 16.39 -9.93 7.39
N PRO A 110 15.49 -9.04 6.92
CA PRO A 110 15.12 -7.85 7.68
C PRO A 110 14.35 -8.18 8.95
N GLU A 111 14.57 -7.37 10.00
CA GLU A 111 13.77 -7.42 11.22
C GLU A 111 12.30 -7.03 10.96
N LEU A 112 12.08 -6.02 10.09
CA LEU A 112 10.76 -5.59 9.64
C LEU A 112 10.67 -5.61 8.12
N ALA A 113 9.59 -6.22 7.60
CA ALA A 113 9.27 -6.23 6.18
C ALA A 113 7.82 -5.79 5.95
N SER A 114 7.61 -4.72 5.17
CA SER A 114 6.27 -4.39 4.71
C SER A 114 5.91 -5.17 3.45
N VAL A 115 4.66 -5.60 3.36
CA VAL A 115 4.05 -6.20 2.17
C VAL A 115 2.71 -5.49 1.98
N VAL A 116 2.72 -4.43 1.19
CA VAL A 116 1.49 -3.67 0.83
C VAL A 116 1.41 -3.57 -0.68
N VAL A 117 0.62 -4.47 -1.26
CA VAL A 117 0.48 -4.70 -2.70
C VAL A 117 -0.87 -5.34 -3.01
N GLY A 118 -1.28 -5.32 -4.28
CA GLY A 118 -2.47 -6.00 -4.77
C GLY A 118 -3.55 -5.04 -5.28
N GLY A 119 -3.44 -3.75 -4.95
CA GLY A 119 -4.36 -2.73 -5.46
C GLY A 119 -4.36 -2.70 -6.99
N ASN A 120 -3.17 -2.75 -7.59
CA ASN A 120 -3.02 -2.80 -9.05
C ASN A 120 -3.64 -4.05 -9.68
N ASP A 121 -3.54 -5.22 -9.05
CA ASP A 121 -4.15 -6.45 -9.53
C ASP A 121 -5.68 -6.31 -9.65
N THR A 122 -6.33 -5.59 -8.73
CA THR A 122 -7.78 -5.33 -8.82
C THR A 122 -8.17 -4.51 -10.06
N LEU A 123 -7.21 -3.74 -10.60
CA LEU A 123 -7.31 -2.89 -11.78
C LEU A 123 -6.78 -3.56 -13.06
N ARG A 124 -6.75 -4.90 -13.11
CA ARG A 124 -6.40 -5.71 -14.29
C ARG A 124 -7.61 -6.53 -14.75
N ALA A 125 -7.80 -6.72 -16.05
CA ALA A 125 -8.82 -7.67 -16.53
C ALA A 125 -8.51 -9.12 -16.07
N ALA A 126 -7.23 -9.46 -15.99
CA ALA A 126 -6.74 -10.77 -15.55
C ALA A 126 -6.81 -11.02 -14.03
N PHE A 127 -7.62 -10.28 -13.29
CA PHE A 127 -7.73 -10.42 -11.83
C PHE A 127 -8.15 -11.85 -11.42
N ASP A 128 -7.27 -12.54 -10.70
CA ASP A 128 -7.51 -13.87 -10.14
C ASP A 128 -7.21 -13.86 -8.63
N ILE A 129 -8.25 -13.93 -7.81
CA ILE A 129 -8.11 -13.96 -6.35
C ILE A 129 -7.40 -15.22 -5.84
N GLY A 130 -7.52 -16.34 -6.55
CA GLY A 130 -6.84 -17.59 -6.21
C GLY A 130 -5.34 -17.49 -6.38
N GLN A 131 -4.89 -16.97 -7.53
CA GLN A 131 -3.47 -16.71 -7.76
C GLN A 131 -2.95 -15.67 -6.75
N LEU A 132 -3.66 -14.56 -6.59
CA LEU A 132 -3.28 -13.49 -5.67
C LEU A 132 -3.11 -14.00 -4.24
N ALA A 133 -4.04 -14.81 -3.73
CA ALA A 133 -3.97 -15.36 -2.39
C ALA A 133 -2.77 -16.30 -2.19
N ARG A 134 -2.48 -17.17 -3.16
CA ARG A 134 -1.32 -18.07 -3.10
C ARG A 134 0.00 -17.30 -3.13
N THR A 135 0.08 -16.27 -3.96
CA THR A 135 1.30 -15.47 -4.12
C THR A 135 1.57 -14.61 -2.86
N LEU A 136 0.53 -13.98 -2.30
CA LEU A 136 0.67 -13.27 -1.01
C LEU A 136 1.04 -14.22 0.14
N ASP A 137 0.40 -15.39 0.22
CA ASP A 137 0.73 -16.41 1.22
C ASP A 137 2.20 -16.83 1.13
N LEU A 138 2.70 -17.09 -0.09
CA LEU A 138 4.11 -17.41 -0.32
C LEU A 138 5.05 -16.30 0.14
N ALA A 139 4.75 -15.04 -0.18
CA ALA A 139 5.58 -13.90 0.21
C ALA A 139 5.64 -13.72 1.73
N MET A 140 4.46 -13.67 2.38
CA MET A 140 4.36 -13.47 3.81
C MET A 140 4.93 -14.65 4.60
N ARG A 141 4.67 -15.89 4.16
CA ARG A 141 5.27 -17.09 4.74
C ARG A 141 6.79 -17.08 4.65
N GLY A 142 7.34 -16.72 3.48
CA GLY A 142 8.78 -16.68 3.26
C GLY A 142 9.48 -15.68 4.18
N LEU A 143 8.99 -14.44 4.21
CA LEU A 143 9.54 -13.39 5.08
C LEU A 143 9.39 -13.74 6.57
N ARG A 144 8.24 -14.31 6.96
CA ARG A 144 8.01 -14.74 8.34
C ARG A 144 8.94 -15.88 8.75
N ALA A 145 9.18 -16.85 7.86
CA ALA A 145 10.10 -17.95 8.10
C ALA A 145 11.55 -17.47 8.24
N ASP A 146 11.90 -16.35 7.61
CA ASP A 146 13.22 -15.73 7.77
C ASP A 146 13.37 -14.92 9.07
N GLY A 147 12.28 -14.76 9.85
CA GLY A 147 12.26 -14.08 11.15
C GLY A 147 11.63 -12.68 11.11
N ALA A 148 11.18 -12.19 9.96
CA ALA A 148 10.67 -10.82 9.85
C ALA A 148 9.34 -10.60 10.59
N ILE A 149 9.22 -9.43 11.21
CA ILE A 149 7.93 -8.86 11.61
C ILE A 149 7.30 -8.23 10.37
N LEU A 150 6.11 -8.70 10.01
CA LEU A 150 5.41 -8.25 8.82
C LEU A 150 4.57 -7.00 9.12
N LEU A 151 4.62 -6.02 8.22
CA LEU A 151 3.70 -4.88 8.16
C LEU A 151 2.82 -5.03 6.92
N THR A 152 1.50 -4.87 7.05
CA THR A 152 0.57 -4.93 5.91
C THR A 152 -0.63 -4.00 6.15
N ALA A 153 -1.36 -3.67 5.10
CA ALA A 153 -2.57 -2.86 5.20
C ALA A 153 -3.65 -3.34 4.24
N CYS A 154 -4.92 -3.13 4.60
CA CYS A 154 -6.03 -3.30 3.66
C CYS A 154 -6.26 -2.00 2.88
N LEU A 155 -6.47 -2.09 1.57
CA LEU A 155 -6.44 -0.93 0.68
C LEU A 155 -7.85 -0.37 0.43
N PRO A 156 -7.99 0.96 0.23
CA PRO A 156 -9.26 1.55 -0.12
C PRO A 156 -9.74 1.10 -1.50
N ASP A 157 -11.04 1.17 -1.72
CA ASP A 157 -11.67 0.82 -2.99
C ASP A 157 -11.29 1.85 -4.08
N PRO A 158 -10.59 1.43 -5.15
CA PRO A 158 -10.15 2.35 -6.19
C PRO A 158 -11.32 2.90 -7.02
N GLY A 159 -12.40 2.13 -7.18
CA GLY A 159 -13.60 2.61 -7.88
C GLY A 159 -14.28 3.75 -7.12
N ARG A 160 -14.29 3.67 -5.78
CA ARG A 160 -14.77 4.78 -4.92
C ARG A 160 -13.80 5.95 -4.90
N ALA A 161 -12.49 5.69 -4.81
CA ALA A 161 -11.47 6.74 -4.80
C ALA A 161 -11.50 7.59 -6.08
N LEU A 162 -11.73 6.95 -7.22
CA LEU A 162 -11.86 7.59 -8.54
C LEU A 162 -13.25 8.17 -8.81
N GLY A 163 -14.24 7.95 -7.94
CA GLY A 163 -15.60 8.46 -8.12
C GLY A 163 -16.37 7.81 -9.28
N LEU A 164 -16.12 6.53 -9.57
CA LEU A 164 -16.80 5.82 -10.65
C LEU A 164 -18.30 5.63 -10.34
N PRO A 165 -19.18 5.65 -11.37
CA PRO A 165 -20.59 5.34 -11.20
C PRO A 165 -20.76 3.90 -10.72
N ARG A 166 -21.84 3.63 -9.96
CA ARG A 166 -22.09 2.34 -9.29
C ARG A 166 -21.86 1.10 -10.17
N PRO A 167 -22.36 1.03 -11.42
CA PRO A 167 -22.17 -0.16 -12.25
C PRO A 167 -20.70 -0.47 -12.57
N LEU A 168 -19.85 0.56 -12.68
CA LEU A 168 -18.41 0.42 -12.90
C LEU A 168 -17.65 0.22 -11.58
N ALA A 169 -18.11 0.85 -10.50
CA ALA A 169 -17.48 0.72 -9.18
C ALA A 169 -17.72 -0.66 -8.56
N ALA A 170 -18.91 -1.24 -8.70
CA ALA A 170 -19.30 -2.47 -7.99
C ALA A 170 -18.39 -3.68 -8.27
N PRO A 171 -17.96 -3.95 -9.52
CA PRO A 171 -16.97 -4.99 -9.77
C PRO A 171 -15.64 -4.74 -9.06
N LEU A 172 -15.11 -3.51 -9.09
CA LEU A 172 -13.88 -3.15 -8.39
C LEU A 172 -14.04 -3.26 -6.86
N THR A 173 -15.19 -2.84 -6.33
CA THR A 173 -15.54 -3.02 -4.91
C THR A 173 -15.47 -4.49 -4.51
N ARG A 174 -16.02 -5.40 -5.32
CA ARG A 174 -15.95 -6.84 -5.03
C ARG A 174 -14.52 -7.36 -5.07
N ARG A 175 -13.72 -6.95 -6.06
CA ARG A 175 -12.30 -7.33 -6.17
C ARG A 175 -11.48 -6.84 -4.98
N MET A 176 -11.67 -5.58 -4.57
CA MET A 176 -10.98 -5.01 -3.41
C MET A 176 -11.42 -5.66 -2.09
N ARG A 177 -12.72 -5.96 -1.92
CA ARG A 177 -13.21 -6.73 -0.76
C ARG A 177 -12.57 -8.12 -0.70
N ALA A 178 -12.43 -8.80 -1.83
CA ALA A 178 -11.78 -10.10 -1.92
C ALA A 178 -10.30 -10.02 -1.51
N LEU A 179 -9.54 -9.08 -2.08
CA LEU A 179 -8.14 -8.80 -1.71
C LEU A 179 -8.02 -8.51 -0.21
N ASN A 180 -8.80 -7.56 0.30
CA ASN A 180 -8.74 -7.17 1.71
C ASN A 180 -9.09 -8.34 2.64
N THR A 181 -10.04 -9.20 2.26
CA THR A 181 -10.35 -10.42 3.01
C THR A 181 -9.14 -11.35 3.08
N VAL A 182 -8.42 -11.53 1.96
CA VAL A 182 -7.18 -12.32 1.91
C VAL A 182 -6.13 -11.71 2.83
N VAL A 183 -5.88 -10.40 2.72
CA VAL A 183 -4.91 -9.69 3.57
C VAL A 183 -5.26 -9.85 5.05
N HIS A 184 -6.54 -9.68 5.45
CA HIS A 184 -6.97 -9.88 6.84
C HIS A 184 -6.70 -11.29 7.35
N VAL A 185 -6.93 -12.32 6.52
CA VAL A 185 -6.70 -13.71 6.93
C VAL A 185 -5.20 -14.02 7.03
N LEU A 186 -4.41 -13.58 6.05
CA LEU A 186 -2.96 -13.82 6.04
C LEU A 186 -2.24 -13.00 7.13
N ALA A 187 -2.67 -11.77 7.38
CA ALA A 187 -2.14 -10.95 8.46
C ALA A 187 -2.33 -11.63 9.82
N ARG A 188 -3.52 -12.18 10.10
CA ARG A 188 -3.76 -12.98 11.31
C ARG A 188 -2.92 -14.25 11.34
N ARG A 189 -2.85 -14.98 10.21
CA ARG A 189 -2.10 -16.24 10.09
C ARG A 189 -0.61 -16.07 10.40
N TYR A 190 0.01 -14.99 9.92
CA TYR A 190 1.44 -14.74 10.08
C TYR A 190 1.77 -13.74 11.20
N GLY A 191 0.77 -13.31 11.97
CA GLY A 191 0.95 -12.32 13.03
C GLY A 191 1.46 -10.97 12.54
N ALA A 192 1.08 -10.54 11.34
CA ALA A 192 1.49 -9.25 10.78
C ALA A 192 0.85 -8.08 11.54
N VAL A 193 1.57 -6.97 11.66
CA VAL A 193 1.02 -5.67 12.07
C VAL A 193 0.16 -5.18 10.91
N HIS A 194 -1.16 -5.12 11.14
CA HIS A 194 -2.14 -4.84 10.09
C HIS A 194 -2.84 -3.52 10.35
N VAL A 195 -2.69 -2.57 9.43
CA VAL A 195 -3.43 -1.30 9.44
C VAL A 195 -4.67 -1.42 8.57
N HIS A 196 -5.84 -1.09 9.12
CA HIS A 196 -7.09 -1.08 8.35
C HIS A 196 -7.25 0.23 7.57
N LEU A 197 -6.36 0.48 6.61
CA LEU A 197 -6.29 1.76 5.88
C LEU A 197 -7.62 2.10 5.18
N ALA A 198 -8.32 1.11 4.61
CA ALA A 198 -9.64 1.32 3.99
C ALA A 198 -10.72 1.92 4.92
N GLY A 199 -10.49 1.91 6.25
CA GLY A 199 -11.42 2.44 7.25
C GLY A 199 -10.98 3.78 7.85
N CYS A 200 -9.81 4.29 7.48
CA CYS A 200 -9.30 5.56 7.99
C CYS A 200 -10.06 6.74 7.37
N ALA A 201 -10.60 7.62 8.20
CA ALA A 201 -11.39 8.78 7.74
C ALA A 201 -10.61 9.70 6.78
N TRP A 202 -9.31 9.84 7.00
CA TRP A 202 -8.43 10.67 6.19
C TRP A 202 -8.26 10.16 4.76
N VAL A 203 -8.56 8.90 4.46
CA VAL A 203 -8.43 8.36 3.09
C VAL A 203 -9.39 9.03 2.11
N THR A 204 -10.51 9.57 2.60
CA THR A 204 -11.44 10.35 1.78
C THR A 204 -11.13 11.85 1.77
N ASP A 205 -10.26 12.31 2.67
CA ASP A 205 -9.83 13.71 2.72
C ASP A 205 -9.12 14.07 1.41
N ARG A 206 -9.41 15.27 0.90
CA ARG A 206 -8.75 15.79 -0.29
C ARG A 206 -7.31 16.19 0.01
N ALA A 207 -7.01 16.71 1.20
CA ALA A 207 -5.67 17.13 1.58
C ALA A 207 -4.70 15.94 1.76
N ALA A 208 -5.23 14.79 2.18
CA ALA A 208 -4.47 13.56 2.33
C ALA A 208 -4.35 12.73 1.04
N ARG A 209 -4.91 13.20 -0.08
CA ARG A 209 -4.85 12.55 -1.39
C ARG A 209 -3.95 13.32 -2.35
N GLY A 210 -3.15 12.56 -3.10
CA GLY A 210 -2.30 13.08 -4.16
C GLY A 210 -3.11 13.59 -5.35
N VAL A 211 -2.37 14.17 -6.30
CA VAL A 211 -2.93 14.76 -7.53
C VAL A 211 -3.77 13.80 -8.36
N ASP A 212 -3.44 12.51 -8.34
CA ASP A 212 -4.14 11.46 -9.08
C ASP A 212 -5.38 10.91 -8.37
N ARG A 213 -5.67 11.40 -7.15
CA ARG A 213 -6.79 10.98 -6.28
C ARG A 213 -6.79 9.52 -5.85
N LEU A 214 -5.76 8.76 -6.24
CA LEU A 214 -5.62 7.34 -5.94
C LEU A 214 -4.55 7.11 -4.87
N HIS A 215 -3.43 7.82 -4.97
CA HIS A 215 -2.34 7.74 -4.00
C HIS A 215 -2.51 8.76 -2.87
N PRO A 216 -1.91 8.50 -1.69
CA PRO A 216 -1.83 9.50 -0.64
C PRO A 216 -0.95 10.68 -1.07
N SER A 217 -1.25 11.88 -0.58
CA SER A 217 -0.30 12.99 -0.57
C SER A 217 0.77 12.76 0.52
N GLU A 218 1.73 13.66 0.64
CA GLU A 218 2.64 13.70 1.78
C GLU A 218 1.92 13.56 3.12
N LEU A 219 0.84 14.33 3.34
CA LEU A 219 0.02 14.22 4.56
C LEU A 219 -0.52 12.81 4.75
N GLY A 220 -1.04 12.20 3.68
CA GLY A 220 -1.55 10.83 3.74
C GLY A 220 -0.47 9.79 4.05
N HIS A 221 0.75 9.96 3.52
CA HIS A 221 1.90 9.10 3.87
C HIS A 221 2.32 9.25 5.33
N ARG A 222 2.31 10.47 5.86
CA ARG A 222 2.58 10.76 7.29
C ARG A 222 1.54 10.13 8.21
N LEU A 223 0.26 10.25 7.85
CA LEU A 223 -0.84 9.62 8.58
C LEU A 223 -0.70 8.10 8.55
N LEU A 224 -0.40 7.49 7.39
CA LEU A 224 -0.17 6.06 7.29
C LEU A 224 1.04 5.60 8.12
N ALA A 225 2.14 6.35 8.11
CA ALA A 225 3.30 6.07 8.95
C ALA A 225 2.92 6.10 10.44
N ARG A 226 2.09 7.06 10.86
CA ARG A 226 1.59 7.16 12.23
C ARG A 226 0.66 6.01 12.61
N GLU A 227 -0.21 5.55 11.72
CA GLU A 227 -1.03 4.35 11.96
C GLU A 227 -0.19 3.11 12.21
N PHE A 228 0.87 2.89 11.42
CA PHE A 228 1.80 1.78 11.65
C PHE A 228 2.62 1.95 12.92
N HIS A 229 3.06 3.17 13.24
CA HIS A 229 3.76 3.48 14.49
C HIS A 229 2.89 3.12 15.70
N VAL A 230 1.64 3.58 15.74
CA VAL A 230 0.68 3.23 16.80
C VAL A 230 0.44 1.72 16.87
N ALA A 231 0.27 1.06 15.71
CA ALA A 231 0.05 -0.38 15.65
C ALA A 231 1.25 -1.20 16.14
N LEU A 232 2.47 -0.75 15.88
CA LEU A 232 3.71 -1.34 16.41
C LEU A 232 3.83 -1.10 17.93
N GLY A 233 3.54 0.11 18.40
CA GLY A 233 3.58 0.46 19.82
C GLY A 233 2.61 -0.38 20.66
N ARG A 234 1.40 -0.64 20.15
CA ARG A 234 0.42 -1.56 20.78
C ARG A 234 0.92 -3.01 20.90
N ARG A 235 1.96 -3.39 20.15
CA ARG A 235 2.63 -4.70 20.27
C ARG A 235 3.88 -4.67 21.15
N GLY A 236 4.10 -3.57 21.88
CA GLY A 236 5.24 -3.42 22.78
C GLY A 236 6.55 -3.09 22.05
N ALA A 237 6.51 -2.67 20.78
CA ALA A 237 7.71 -2.18 20.11
C ALA A 237 8.22 -0.92 20.82
N ARG A 238 9.53 -0.86 21.09
CA ARG A 238 10.19 0.36 21.59
C ARG A 238 10.44 1.27 20.40
N LEU A 239 9.65 2.33 20.30
CA LEU A 239 9.66 3.28 19.19
C LEU A 239 10.19 4.63 19.67
N GLY A 240 10.74 5.40 18.73
CA GLY A 240 11.00 6.82 18.96
C GLY A 240 9.71 7.66 18.88
N PRO A 241 9.85 8.99 18.83
CA PRO A 241 8.74 9.90 18.65
C PRO A 241 7.88 9.52 17.43
N ALA A 242 6.57 9.71 17.54
CA ALA A 242 5.65 9.44 16.45
C ALA A 242 6.01 10.28 15.20
N PRO A 243 5.82 9.76 13.98
CA PRO A 243 6.00 10.54 12.76
C PRO A 243 5.15 11.83 12.79
N SER A 244 5.77 12.96 12.43
CA SER A 244 5.06 14.24 12.31
C SER A 244 3.99 14.16 11.23
N VAL A 245 2.80 14.67 11.54
CA VAL A 245 1.69 14.81 10.59
C VAL A 245 1.71 16.16 9.85
N GLU A 246 2.61 17.06 10.23
CA GLU A 246 2.80 18.33 9.54
C GLU A 246 3.54 18.10 8.21
N PRO A 247 2.96 18.48 7.06
CA PRO A 247 3.63 18.41 5.77
C PRO A 247 4.83 19.38 5.68
N ASP A 248 5.87 19.01 4.95
CA ASP A 248 7.00 19.89 4.66
C ASP A 248 6.68 20.84 3.48
N GLY A 249 5.77 20.43 2.59
CA GLY A 249 5.35 21.20 1.42
C GLY A 249 3.85 21.51 1.38
N PRO A 250 3.44 22.42 0.48
CA PRO A 250 2.03 22.74 0.29
C PRO A 250 1.24 21.52 -0.24
N PRO A 251 -0.07 21.44 0.03
CA PRO A 251 -0.91 20.37 -0.50
C PRO A 251 -0.99 20.44 -2.04
N PRO A 252 -1.24 19.29 -2.70
CA PRO A 252 -1.33 19.24 -4.16
C PRO A 252 -2.43 20.16 -4.70
N THR A 253 -2.07 20.98 -5.68
CA THR A 253 -2.98 21.96 -6.30
C THR A 253 -3.74 21.38 -7.49
N PHE A 254 -4.72 22.12 -8.01
CA PHE A 254 -5.40 21.75 -9.25
C PHE A 254 -4.45 21.77 -10.46
N ALA A 255 -3.52 22.73 -10.50
CA ALA A 255 -2.52 22.84 -11.57
C ALA A 255 -1.59 21.63 -11.62
N ASP A 256 -1.19 21.11 -10.45
CA ASP A 256 -0.38 19.88 -10.35
C ASP A 256 -1.15 18.67 -10.90
N GLY A 257 -2.47 18.62 -10.68
CA GLY A 257 -3.35 17.62 -11.25
C GLY A 257 -3.42 17.67 -12.78
N THR A 258 -3.58 18.86 -13.37
CA THR A 258 -3.60 19.02 -14.83
C THR A 258 -2.24 18.71 -15.45
N TRP A 259 -1.16 19.14 -14.81
CA TRP A 259 0.20 18.84 -15.25
C TRP A 259 0.49 17.34 -15.18
N TRP A 260 0.12 16.68 -14.09
CA TRP A 260 0.24 15.23 -13.95
C TRP A 260 -0.53 14.52 -15.05
N LEU A 261 -1.78 14.92 -15.33
CA LEU A 261 -2.58 14.31 -16.39
C LEU A 261 -1.90 14.46 -17.76
N ALA A 262 -1.41 15.66 -18.08
CA ALA A 262 -0.74 15.95 -19.34
C ALA A 262 0.57 15.17 -19.55
N THR A 263 1.30 14.86 -18.47
CA THR A 263 2.63 14.25 -18.57
C THR A 263 2.67 12.75 -18.26
N ARG A 264 1.87 12.29 -17.29
CA ARG A 264 1.97 10.93 -16.71
C ARG A 264 0.62 10.21 -16.72
N GLY A 265 -0.42 10.91 -16.31
CA GLY A 265 -1.78 10.39 -16.22
C GLY A 265 -2.32 9.93 -17.56
N THR A 266 -1.98 10.59 -18.67
CA THR A 266 -2.45 10.22 -20.01
C THR A 266 -2.02 8.79 -20.39
N ARG A 267 -0.76 8.42 -20.16
CA ARG A 267 -0.28 7.05 -20.41
C ARG A 267 -0.98 6.04 -19.49
N TRP A 268 -1.10 6.36 -18.20
CA TRP A 268 -1.79 5.48 -17.26
C TRP A 268 -3.26 5.26 -17.65
N VAL A 269 -3.98 6.34 -17.98
CA VAL A 269 -5.38 6.30 -18.44
C VAL A 269 -5.48 5.45 -19.70
N PHE A 270 -4.62 5.70 -20.68
CA PHE A 270 -4.59 4.94 -21.92
C PHE A 270 -4.36 3.45 -21.71
N ASP A 271 -3.38 3.08 -20.87
CA ASP A 271 -3.11 1.68 -20.55
C ASP A 271 -4.33 1.04 -19.86
N ARG A 272 -5.03 1.74 -18.95
CA ARG A 272 -6.26 1.25 -18.32
C ARG A 272 -7.44 1.19 -19.29
N CYS A 273 -7.54 2.11 -20.24
CA CYS A 273 -8.55 2.08 -21.29
C CYS A 273 -8.39 0.86 -22.22
N ARG A 274 -7.19 0.32 -22.36
CA ARG A 274 -6.92 -0.89 -23.15
C ARG A 274 -7.04 -2.18 -22.36
N ASP A 275 -6.53 -2.18 -21.13
CA ASP A 275 -6.41 -3.39 -20.30
C ASP A 275 -7.65 -3.63 -19.42
N LEU A 276 -8.23 -2.58 -18.81
CA LEU A 276 -9.28 -2.72 -17.80
C LEU A 276 -10.67 -2.33 -18.31
N LEU A 277 -10.77 -1.21 -19.03
CA LEU A 277 -12.07 -0.60 -19.36
C LEU A 277 -13.01 -1.54 -20.15
N PRO A 278 -12.55 -2.30 -21.17
CA PRO A 278 -13.44 -3.19 -21.92
C PRO A 278 -14.06 -4.28 -21.04
N ASP A 279 -13.26 -4.89 -20.16
CA ASP A 279 -13.76 -5.87 -19.19
C ASP A 279 -14.70 -5.21 -18.19
N LEU A 280 -14.36 -4.02 -17.69
CA LEU A 280 -15.17 -3.33 -16.70
C LEU A 280 -16.54 -2.92 -17.24
N VAL A 281 -16.62 -2.48 -18.50
CA VAL A 281 -17.89 -2.19 -19.18
C VAL A 281 -18.74 -3.46 -19.33
N ARG A 282 -18.12 -4.57 -19.73
CA ARG A 282 -18.81 -5.88 -19.78
C ARG A 282 -19.33 -6.28 -18.39
N GLN A 283 -18.52 -6.13 -17.34
CA GLN A 283 -18.94 -6.42 -15.98
C GLN A 283 -20.05 -5.48 -15.49
N ALA A 284 -20.03 -4.21 -15.88
CA ALA A 284 -21.08 -3.26 -15.56
C ALA A 284 -22.41 -3.58 -16.26
N ALA A 285 -22.38 -4.08 -17.50
CA ALA A 285 -23.57 -4.55 -18.20
C ALA A 285 -24.20 -5.76 -17.49
N LEU A 286 -23.37 -6.74 -17.09
CA LEU A 286 -23.81 -7.88 -16.27
C LEU A 286 -24.37 -7.43 -14.91
N GLU A 287 -23.68 -6.51 -14.24
CA GLU A 287 -24.13 -5.91 -12.97
C GLU A 287 -25.53 -5.32 -13.11
N SER A 288 -25.74 -4.55 -14.18
CA SER A 288 -27.00 -3.87 -14.44
C SER A 288 -28.12 -4.87 -14.72
N GLY A 289 -27.86 -5.92 -15.51
CA GLY A 289 -28.82 -7.01 -15.73
C GLY A 289 -29.19 -7.75 -14.44
N HIS A 290 -28.22 -8.03 -13.57
CA HIS A 290 -28.47 -8.64 -12.27
C HIS A 290 -29.25 -7.72 -11.32
N HIS A 291 -29.05 -6.39 -11.38
CA HIS A 291 -29.85 -5.44 -10.63
C HIS A 291 -31.29 -5.40 -11.10
N LEU A 292 -31.52 -5.34 -12.42
CA LEU A 292 -32.85 -5.32 -13.01
C LEU A 292 -33.66 -6.58 -12.66
N THR A 293 -32.99 -7.72 -12.53
CA THR A 293 -33.62 -9.01 -12.16
C THR A 293 -33.63 -9.28 -10.65
N GLY A 294 -33.11 -8.38 -9.81
CA GLY A 294 -33.03 -8.58 -8.35
C GLY A 294 -32.01 -9.63 -7.89
N THR A 295 -31.12 -10.09 -8.77
CA THR A 295 -30.17 -11.19 -8.52
C THR A 295 -28.74 -10.74 -8.24
N ALA A 296 -28.47 -9.44 -8.08
CA ALA A 296 -27.13 -8.89 -7.81
C ALA A 296 -26.41 -9.54 -6.61
N HIS A 297 -27.16 -10.00 -5.60
CA HIS A 297 -26.63 -10.72 -4.44
C HIS A 297 -25.88 -12.03 -4.81
N LEU A 298 -26.19 -12.64 -5.95
CA LEU A 298 -25.51 -13.85 -6.46
C LEU A 298 -24.07 -13.55 -6.89
N LEU A 299 -23.81 -12.35 -7.44
CA LEU A 299 -22.45 -11.92 -7.81
C LEU A 299 -21.58 -11.78 -6.56
N ASP A 300 -22.12 -11.18 -5.52
CA ASP A 300 -21.46 -11.08 -4.22
C ASP A 300 -21.24 -12.46 -3.57
N ALA A 301 -22.22 -13.36 -3.66
CA ALA A 301 -22.10 -14.72 -3.15
C ALA A 301 -20.99 -15.50 -3.88
N ARG A 302 -20.91 -15.39 -5.21
CA ARG A 302 -19.85 -16.00 -6.03
C ARG A 302 -18.47 -15.45 -5.67
N ALA A 303 -18.34 -14.13 -5.52
CA ALA A 303 -17.07 -13.51 -5.12
C ALA A 303 -16.61 -13.97 -3.73
N ARG A 304 -17.54 -14.06 -2.77
CA ARG A 304 -17.28 -14.61 -1.43
C ARG A 304 -16.88 -16.09 -1.48
N ALA A 305 -17.56 -16.91 -2.30
CA ALA A 305 -17.22 -18.32 -2.48
C ALA A 305 -15.83 -18.50 -3.08
N ALA A 306 -15.48 -17.75 -4.14
CA ALA A 306 -14.16 -17.76 -4.75
C ALA A 306 -13.06 -17.36 -3.76
N THR A 307 -13.29 -16.31 -2.96
CA THR A 307 -12.34 -15.85 -1.92
C THR A 307 -12.13 -16.91 -0.84
N ARG A 308 -13.21 -17.56 -0.38
CA ARG A 308 -13.12 -18.68 0.58
C ARG A 308 -12.33 -19.86 0.00
N GLY A 309 -12.63 -20.23 -1.26
CA GLY A 309 -11.89 -21.29 -1.96
C GLY A 309 -10.40 -20.99 -2.09
N ALA A 310 -10.06 -19.75 -2.46
CA ALA A 310 -8.68 -19.27 -2.54
C ALA A 310 -7.95 -19.40 -1.19
N LEU A 311 -8.59 -18.98 -0.10
CA LEU A 311 -8.03 -19.06 1.26
C LEU A 311 -7.88 -20.50 1.79
N THR A 312 -8.80 -21.39 1.43
CA THR A 312 -8.67 -22.82 1.76
C THR A 312 -7.49 -23.44 1.02
N ALA A 313 -7.31 -23.10 -0.27
CA ALA A 313 -6.20 -23.61 -1.06
C ALA A 313 -4.82 -23.20 -0.50
N THR A 314 -4.70 -22.03 0.15
CA THR A 314 -3.44 -21.63 0.79
C THR A 314 -3.11 -22.42 2.07
N ARG A 315 -4.07 -23.15 2.66
CA ARG A 315 -3.83 -24.02 3.83
C ARG A 315 -3.40 -25.43 3.44
N GLY A 316 -3.81 -25.89 2.26
CA GLY A 316 -3.66 -27.28 1.82
C GLY A 316 -2.41 -27.56 0.98
N ALA A 317 -1.58 -26.55 0.66
CA ALA A 317 -0.34 -26.78 -0.06
C ALA A 317 0.72 -27.32 0.92
N PRO A 318 1.12 -28.61 0.85
CA PRO A 318 2.26 -29.08 1.62
C PRO A 318 3.49 -28.26 1.24
N ALA A 319 4.34 -27.95 2.22
CA ALA A 319 5.63 -27.33 2.00
C ALA A 319 6.50 -28.27 1.15
N ARG A 320 6.35 -28.22 -0.17
CA ARG A 320 7.30 -28.88 -1.07
C ARG A 320 8.62 -28.13 -0.91
N ALA A 321 9.60 -28.86 -0.38
CA ALA A 321 10.93 -28.41 -0.05
C ALA A 321 11.52 -27.53 -1.17
N LEU A 322 11.83 -26.28 -0.84
CA LEU A 322 12.90 -25.55 -1.50
C LEU A 322 14.20 -26.17 -0.98
N GLY A 323 14.55 -27.34 -1.51
CA GLY A 323 15.72 -28.11 -1.10
C GLY A 323 16.34 -28.80 -2.31
N ALA A 324 17.58 -28.40 -2.59
CA ALA A 324 18.60 -29.09 -3.37
C ALA A 324 18.32 -29.36 -4.88
N GLY A 325 18.88 -28.49 -5.72
CA GLY A 325 19.52 -28.90 -6.99
C GLY A 325 20.98 -28.46 -6.88
N SER A 326 21.82 -29.31 -6.29
CA SER A 326 22.73 -30.25 -6.96
C SER A 326 23.90 -29.53 -7.61
N ALA A 327 25.02 -29.55 -6.89
CA ALA A 327 26.32 -29.68 -7.52
C ALA A 327 26.30 -30.91 -8.43
N ALA A 328 26.79 -30.73 -9.65
CA ALA A 328 27.44 -31.73 -10.48
C ALA A 328 28.44 -30.96 -11.35
#